data_AF-R2QWP0-F1
#
_entry.id   AF-R2QWP0-F1
#
_cell.length_a   1.000
_cell.length_b   1.000
_cell.length_c   1.000
_cell.angle_alpha   90.00
_cell.angle_beta   90.00
_cell.angle_gamma   90.00
#
_symmetry.space_group_name_H-M   'P 1'
#
loop_
_entity.id
_entity.type
_entity.pdbx_description
1 polymer ?
#
loop_
_entity_poly.entity_id
_entity_poly.type
_entity_poly.pdbx_seq_one_letter_code
_entity_poly.pdbx_strand_id
1 'polypeptide(L)' 'MRNTWLQEQLATISDEKYQFVIGEAVKYIEQLEDDNESLQIALEGNIWSPKKWNEKAEK' A
#
# COMPACT_ATOMS: atom_id res chain seq x y z
N MET A 1 -1.06 6.76 -7.38
CA MET A 1 -2.02 5.86 -6.72
C MET A 1 -2.32 4.69 -7.64
N ARG A 2 -2.21 3.45 -7.14
CA ARG A 2 -2.42 2.23 -7.94
C ARG A 2 -3.91 1.94 -8.18
N ASN A 3 -4.78 2.42 -7.29
CA ASN A 3 -6.24 2.32 -7.44
C ASN A 3 -6.79 3.35 -8.44
N THR A 4 -6.98 2.92 -9.69
CA THR A 4 -7.46 3.79 -10.79
C THR A 4 -8.92 4.23 -10.62
N TRP A 5 -9.80 3.36 -10.13
CA TRP A 5 -11.21 3.69 -9.89
C TRP A 5 -11.34 4.85 -8.88
N LEU A 6 -10.59 4.80 -7.78
CA LEU A 6 -10.63 5.84 -6.76
C LEU A 6 -10.07 7.17 -7.28
N GLN A 7 -9.03 7.11 -8.12
CA GLN A 7 -8.47 8.29 -8.78
C GLN A 7 -9.51 8.99 -9.65
N GLU A 8 -10.28 8.22 -10.42
CA GLU A 8 -11.38 8.75 -11.24
C GLU A 8 -12.46 9.41 -10.38
N GLN A 9 -12.87 8.78 -9.28
CA GLN A 9 -13.86 9.36 -8.36
C GLN A 9 -13.37 10.67 -7.75
N LEU A 10 -12.12 10.73 -7.28
CA LEU A 10 -11.55 11.95 -6.72
C LEU A 10 -11.41 13.07 -7.76
N ALA A 11 -11.09 12.72 -9.01
CA ALA A 11 -11.02 13.68 -10.11
C ALA A 11 -12.38 14.32 -10.46
N THR A 12 -13.50 13.68 -10.11
CA THR A 12 -14.84 14.29 -10.29
C THR A 12 -15.14 15.41 -9.30
N ILE A 13 -14.42 15.49 -8.18
CA ILE A 13 -14.61 16.54 -7.17
C ILE A 13 -13.75 17.73 -7.56
N SER A 14 -14.36 18.70 -8.23
CA SER A 14 -13.68 19.90 -8.77
C SER A 14 -13.76 21.13 -7.86
N ASP A 15 -14.52 21.06 -6.76
CA ASP A 15 -14.67 22.18 -5.83
C ASP A 15 -13.34 22.47 -5.11
N GLU A 16 -12.90 23.72 -5.21
CA GLU A 16 -11.60 24.18 -4.71
C GLU A 16 -11.44 23.95 -3.21
N LYS A 17 -12.54 24.06 -2.44
CA LYS A 17 -12.51 23.87 -0.98
C LYS A 17 -12.09 22.46 -0.56
N TYR A 18 -12.23 21.48 -1.46
CA TYR A 18 -11.89 20.08 -1.18
C TYR A 18 -10.52 19.66 -1.71
N GLN A 19 -9.87 20.46 -2.56
CA GLN A 19 -8.61 20.07 -3.22
C GLN A 19 -7.49 19.78 -2.22
N PHE A 20 -7.42 20.53 -1.12
CA PHE A 20 -6.46 20.26 -0.05
C PHE A 20 -6.69 18.89 0.60
N VAL A 21 -7.93 18.60 0.99
CA VAL A 21 -8.29 17.33 1.64
C VAL A 21 -8.10 16.16 0.69
N ILE A 22 -8.45 16.33 -0.59
CA ILE A 22 -8.21 15.33 -1.63
C ILE A 22 -6.72 15.06 -1.80
N GLY A 23 -5.89 16.11 -1.86
CA GLY A 23 -4.44 15.98 -1.98
C GLY A 23 -3.82 15.20 -0.82
N GLU A 24 -4.22 15.50 0.42
CA GLU A 24 -3.73 14.79 1.60
C GLU A 24 -4.26 13.34 1.66
N ALA A 25 -5.51 13.10 1.26
CA ALA A 25 -6.07 11.75 1.17
C ALA A 25 -5.30 10.89 0.15
N VAL A 26 -4.99 11.44 -1.03
CA VAL A 26 -4.19 10.73 -2.06
C VAL A 26 -2.81 10.37 -1.52
N LYS A 27 -2.10 11.31 -0.89
CA LYS A 27 -0.78 11.04 -0.30
C LYS A 27 -0.84 9.93 0.76
N TYR A 28 -1.86 9.97 1.63
CA TYR A 28 -2.03 8.96 2.67
C TYR A 28 -2.31 7.57 2.07
N ILE A 29 -3.13 7.49 1.02
CA ILE A 29 -3.40 6.23 0.33
C ILE A 29 -2.13 5.68 -0.32
N GLU A 30 -1.35 6.51 -1.01
CA GLU A 30 -0.09 6.09 -1.64
C GLU A 30 0.91 5.56 -0.60
N GLN A 31 1.02 6.22 0.55
CA GLN A 31 1.85 5.74 1.65
C GLN A 31 1.39 4.37 2.16
N LEU A 32 0.08 4.15 2.32
CA LEU A 32 -0.45 2.84 2.71
C LEU A 32 -0.20 1.76 1.67
N GLU A 33 -0.30 2.08 0.38
CA GLU A 33 0.02 1.16 -0.71
C GLU A 33 1.50 0.72 -0.65
N ASP A 34 2.41 1.66 -0.39
CA ASP A 34 3.85 1.42 -0.30
C ASP A 34 4.24 0.63 0.96
N ASP A 35 3.62 0.95 2.11
CA ASP A 35 3.79 0.19 3.35
C ASP A 35 3.31 -1.25 3.19
N ASN A 36 2.16 -1.46 2.53
CA ASN A 36 1.63 -2.80 2.26
C ASN A 36 2.55 -3.62 1.35
N GLU A 37 3.12 -3.02 0.31
CA GLU A 37 4.09 -3.67 -0.56
C GLU A 37 5.37 -4.04 0.20
N SER A 38 5.87 -3.12 1.02
CA SER A 38 7.03 -3.35 1.87
C SER A 38 6.79 -4.49 2.87
N LEU A 39 5.61 -4.53 3.49
CA LEU A 39 5.19 -5.62 4.37
C LEU A 39 5.10 -6.96 3.62
N GLN A 40 4.53 -6.96 2.42
CA GLN A 40 4.43 -8.18 1.61
C GLN A 40 5.82 -8.74 1.28
N ILE A 41 6.75 -7.89 0.82
CA ILE A 41 8.13 -8.29 0.53
C ILE A 41 8.82 -8.85 1.78
N ALA A 42 8.64 -8.20 2.94
CA ALA A 42 9.20 -8.66 4.20
C ALA A 42 8.65 -10.04 4.61
N LEU A 43 7.35 -10.26 4.43
CA LEU A 43 6.67 -11.53 4.74
C LEU A 43 7.09 -12.65 3.78
N GLU A 44 7.16 -12.38 2.48
CA GLU A 44 7.64 -13.34 1.47
C GLU A 44 9.13 -13.68 1.67
N GLY A 45 9.94 -12.71 2.08
CA GLY A 45 11.36 -12.89 2.38
C GLY A 45 11.64 -13.64 3.69
N ASN A 46 10.80 -13.47 4.72
CA ASN A 46 11.06 -14.02 6.05
C ASN A 46 10.14 -15.16 6.49
N ILE A 47 8.83 -15.08 6.26
CA ILE A 47 7.85 -16.04 6.81
C ILE A 47 7.43 -17.06 5.75
N TRP A 48 7.23 -16.62 4.51
CA TRP A 48 6.75 -17.47 3.41
C TRP A 48 7.84 -17.93 2.45
N SER A 49 9.11 -17.76 2.82
CA SER A 49 10.22 -18.28 2.02
C SER A 49 10.26 -19.81 2.08
N PRO A 50 10.07 -20.53 0.95
CA PRO A 50 10.15 -22.00 0.93
C PRO A 50 11.53 -22.54 1.37
N LYS A 51 12.57 -21.70 1.29
CA LYS A 51 13.91 -22.02 1.81
C LYS A 51 13.93 -22.08 3.35
N LYS A 52 13.21 -21.19 4.02
CA LYS A 52 13.09 -21.13 5.48
C LYS A 52 12.11 -22.18 6.04
N TRP A 53 11.15 -22.65 5.24
CA TRP A 53 10.22 -23.71 5.66
C TRP A 53 10.89 -25.06 5.96
N ASN A 54 12.06 -25.29 5.35
CA ASN A 54 12.88 -26.48 5.58
C ASN A 54 14.02 -26.25 6.59
N GLU A 55 14.21 -25.02 7.09
CA GLU A 55 15.15 -24.77 8.18
C GLU A 55 14.57 -25.40 9.45
N LYS A 56 15.30 -26.35 10.03
CA LYS A 56 14.88 -26.96 11.31
C LYS A 56 14.80 -25.85 12.34
N ALA A 57 13.64 -25.67 12.95
CA ALA A 57 13.49 -24.80 14.11
C ALA A 57 14.55 -25.20 15.15
N GLU A 58 15.51 -24.32 15.40
CA GLU A 58 16.54 -24.56 16.41
C GLU A 58 15.86 -24.73 17.77
N LYS A 59 16.29 -25.76 18.52
CA LYS A 59 15.74 -26.16 19.82
C LYS A 59 16.15 -25.21 20.93
#